data_AF-A0A7Y2JS74-F1
#
_entry.id   AF-A0A7Y2JS74-F1
#
_cell.length_a   1.000
_cell.length_b   1.000
_cell.length_c   1.000
_cell.angle_alpha   90.00
_cell.angle_beta   90.00
_cell.angle_gamma   90.00
#
_symmetry.space_group_name_H-M   'P 1'
#
loop_
_entity.id
_entity.type
_entity.pdbx_description
1 polymer ?
#
loop_
_entity_poly.entity_id
_entity_poly.type
_entity_poly.pdbx_seq_one_letter_code
_entity_poly.pdbx_strand_id
1 'polypeptide(L)'
;MTDVVAPTKSPPEPDAPLATEEEAREVAEAAREKEWQAPSFVRQLFEGSFLLHLVHPFPEISPEEEARARPFLERLERFMREEVDSDRIDREGKIPPEVIRGLQEMG
;
A
#
# COMPACT_ATOMS: atom_id res chain seq x y z
N MET A 1 -19.32 -26.92 47.96
CA MET A 1 -18.01 -27.59 47.83
C MET A 1 -17.92 -28.02 46.38
N THR A 2 -17.20 -27.37 45.47
CA THR A 2 -16.02 -26.51 45.65
C THR A 2 -15.87 -25.68 44.38
N ASP A 3 -15.58 -24.40 44.56
CA ASP A 3 -15.05 -23.49 43.54
C ASP A 3 -13.92 -24.11 42.72
N VAL A 4 -13.93 -23.84 41.41
CA VAL A 4 -12.71 -23.61 40.64
C VAL A 4 -12.94 -22.40 39.74
N VAL A 5 -12.52 -21.25 40.26
CA VAL A 5 -12.27 -20.03 39.51
C VAL A 5 -11.06 -20.28 38.60
N ALA A 6 -11.24 -20.17 37.29
CA ALA A 6 -10.15 -20.01 36.32
C ALA A 6 -10.16 -18.56 35.82
N PRO A 7 -8.99 -17.91 35.72
CA PRO A 7 -8.93 -16.47 35.48
C PRO A 7 -9.39 -16.14 34.07
N THR A 8 -10.39 -15.27 33.97
CA THR A 8 -10.74 -14.59 32.72
C THR A 8 -9.55 -13.71 32.34
N LYS A 9 -8.79 -14.13 31.32
CA LYS A 9 -7.82 -13.23 30.68
C LYS A 9 -8.63 -12.14 29.99
N SER A 10 -8.54 -10.90 30.51
CA SER A 10 -9.15 -9.73 29.90
C SER A 10 -8.76 -9.64 28.41
N PRO A 11 -9.65 -9.15 27.53
CA PRO A 11 -9.25 -8.81 26.17
C PRO A 11 -8.09 -7.81 26.23
N PRO A 12 -7.11 -7.87 25.30
CA PRO A 12 -6.12 -6.80 25.19
C PRO A 12 -6.88 -5.49 24.96
N GLU A 13 -6.54 -4.46 25.74
CA GLU A 13 -7.06 -3.11 25.54
C GLU A 13 -6.74 -2.64 24.11
N PRO A 14 -7.62 -1.86 23.46
CA PRO A 14 -7.33 -1.35 22.13
C PRO A 14 -6.07 -0.46 22.19
N ASP A 15 -5.03 -0.95 21.50
CA ASP A 15 -3.80 -0.24 21.16
C ASP A 15 -4.12 1.09 20.47
N ALA A 16 -3.69 2.19 21.10
CA ALA A 16 -3.74 3.58 20.63
C ALA A 16 -5.13 4.18 20.29
N PRO A 17 -5.37 5.46 20.63
CA PRO A 17 -6.59 6.13 20.17
C PRO A 17 -6.59 6.23 18.64
N LEU A 18 -7.70 5.83 18.02
CA LEU A 18 -7.95 6.10 16.60
C LEU A 18 -7.91 7.61 16.37
N ALA A 19 -7.36 8.04 15.23
CA ALA A 19 -7.35 9.45 14.85
C ALA A 19 -8.77 10.02 14.88
N THR A 20 -8.91 11.23 15.42
CA THR A 20 -10.17 11.98 15.38
C THR A 20 -10.54 12.31 13.94
N GLU A 21 -11.82 12.64 13.70
CA GLU A 21 -12.28 13.09 12.38
C GLU A 21 -11.46 14.28 11.86
N GLU A 22 -11.11 15.20 12.75
CA GLU A 22 -10.33 16.39 12.43
C GLU A 22 -8.90 16.03 11.99
N GLU A 23 -8.21 15.19 12.75
CA GLU A 23 -6.87 14.69 12.40
C GLU A 23 -6.90 13.89 11.08
N ALA A 24 -7.91 13.04 10.87
CA ALA A 24 -8.06 12.27 9.64
C ALA A 24 -8.29 13.19 8.42
N ARG A 25 -9.10 14.24 8.57
CA ARG A 25 -9.35 15.24 7.53
C ARG A 25 -8.12 16.06 7.22
N GLU A 26 -7.37 16.48 8.23
CA GLU A 26 -6.11 17.22 8.04
C GLU A 26 -5.06 16.39 7.29
N VAL A 27 -4.91 15.11 7.64
CA VAL A 27 -4.01 14.19 6.91
C VAL A 27 -4.45 14.03 5.46
N ALA A 28 -5.75 13.86 5.20
CA ALA A 28 -6.28 13.75 3.84
C ALA A 28 -6.07 15.03 3.01
N GLU A 29 -6.32 16.21 3.59
CA GLU A 29 -6.11 17.51 2.93
C GLU A 29 -4.61 17.83 2.75
N ALA A 30 -3.75 17.41 3.68
CA ALA A 30 -2.29 17.56 3.54
C ALA A 30 -1.72 16.67 2.44
N ALA A 31 -2.32 15.48 2.22
CA ALA A 31 -1.96 14.58 1.14
C ALA A 31 -2.55 15.01 -0.23
N ARG A 32 -3.46 15.99 -0.26
CA ARG A 32 -4.01 16.50 -1.51
C ARG A 32 -2.92 17.19 -2.32
N GLU A 33 -2.72 16.71 -3.54
CA GLU A 33 -1.79 17.31 -4.49
C GLU A 33 -2.25 18.74 -4.86
N LYS A 34 -1.43 19.74 -4.50
CA LYS A 34 -1.74 21.16 -4.72
C LYS A 34 -1.22 21.68 -6.07
N GLU A 35 -0.13 21.10 -6.55
CA GLU A 35 0.54 21.51 -7.78
C GLU A 35 0.64 20.34 -8.74
N TRP A 36 -0.06 20.46 -9.86
CA TRP A 36 0.04 19.50 -10.96
C TRP A 36 1.24 19.90 -11.83
N GLN A 37 2.32 19.14 -11.76
CA GLN A 37 3.55 19.43 -12.52
C GLN A 37 3.44 19.07 -14.01
N ALA A 38 2.54 18.13 -14.36
CA ALA A 38 2.34 17.66 -15.71
C ALA A 38 0.89 17.86 -16.18
N PRO A 39 0.65 18.04 -17.49
CA PRO A 39 -0.71 18.10 -18.03
C PRO A 39 -1.43 16.77 -17.78
N SER A 40 -2.59 16.83 -17.12
CA SER A 40 -3.45 15.67 -16.87
C SER A 40 -4.50 15.55 -17.97
N PHE A 41 -4.57 14.37 -18.61
CA PHE A 41 -5.58 14.08 -19.65
C PHE A 41 -7.00 14.27 -19.12
N VAL A 42 -7.32 13.68 -17.97
CA VAL A 42 -8.67 13.72 -17.39
C VAL A 42 -9.03 15.16 -17.03
N ARG A 43 -8.14 15.90 -16.36
CA ARG A 43 -8.40 17.30 -16.01
C ARG A 43 -8.71 18.13 -17.25
N GLN A 44 -7.86 18.03 -18.27
CA GLN A 44 -7.99 18.81 -19.50
C GLN A 44 -9.28 18.48 -20.25
N LEU A 45 -9.69 17.21 -20.24
CA LEU A 45 -10.98 16.79 -20.80
C LEU A 45 -12.16 17.49 -20.12
N PHE A 46 -12.17 17.58 -18.78
CA PHE A 46 -13.21 18.31 -18.03
C PHE A 46 -13.15 19.83 -18.24
N GLU A 47 -11.97 20.38 -18.56
CA GLU A 47 -11.76 21.78 -18.94
C GLU A 47 -12.10 22.04 -20.43
N GLY A 48 -12.53 21.02 -21.19
CA GLY A 48 -12.94 21.15 -22.60
C GLY A 48 -11.81 20.96 -23.62
N SER A 49 -10.61 20.59 -23.18
CA SER A 49 -9.44 20.35 -24.01
C SER A 49 -9.18 18.86 -24.21
N PHE A 50 -9.34 18.36 -25.43
CA PHE A 50 -9.13 16.94 -25.75
C PHE A 50 -7.67 16.64 -26.10
N LEU A 51 -6.84 16.36 -25.09
CA LEU A 51 -5.40 16.09 -25.24
C LEU A 51 -5.06 14.60 -25.33
N LEU A 52 -5.58 13.90 -26.36
CA LEU A 52 -5.46 12.44 -26.51
C LEU A 52 -4.01 11.90 -26.44
N HIS A 53 -3.02 12.69 -26.88
CA HIS A 53 -1.62 12.31 -26.90
C HIS A 53 -1.02 12.02 -25.51
N LEU A 54 -1.69 12.41 -24.42
CA LEU A 54 -1.24 12.13 -23.05
C LEU A 54 -1.49 10.68 -22.63
N VAL A 55 -2.36 9.95 -23.34
CA VAL A 55 -2.74 8.57 -23.00
C VAL A 55 -2.69 7.61 -24.20
N HIS A 56 -2.54 8.13 -25.41
CA HIS A 56 -2.53 7.34 -26.63
C HIS A 56 -1.41 7.77 -27.59
N PRO A 57 -0.67 6.80 -28.18
CA PRO A 57 -0.78 5.36 -27.96
C PRO A 57 -0.35 4.98 -26.54
N PHE A 58 -0.65 3.75 -26.13
CA PHE A 58 -0.18 3.25 -24.83
C PHE A 58 1.36 3.35 -24.80
N PRO A 59 1.97 3.86 -23.71
CA PRO A 59 3.41 4.01 -23.64
C PRO A 59 4.12 2.67 -23.72
N GLU A 60 5.15 2.59 -24.54
CA GLU A 60 6.03 1.42 -24.63
C GLU A 60 7.19 1.56 -23.64
N ILE A 61 7.51 0.47 -22.94
CA ILE A 61 8.66 0.41 -22.03
C ILE A 61 9.92 0.18 -22.86
N SER A 62 10.96 0.97 -22.63
CA SER A 62 12.22 0.78 -23.34
C SER A 62 12.93 -0.53 -22.90
N PRO A 63 13.68 -1.20 -23.79
CA PRO A 63 14.46 -2.40 -23.40
C PRO A 63 15.45 -2.15 -22.26
N GLU A 64 16.00 -0.94 -22.17
CA GLU A 64 16.90 -0.52 -21.09
C GLU A 64 16.17 -0.42 -19.75
N GLU A 65 14.98 0.20 -19.72
CA GLU A 65 14.16 0.27 -18.50
C GLU A 65 13.69 -1.10 -18.05
N GLU A 66 13.26 -1.95 -18.98
CA GLU A 66 12.88 -3.33 -18.68
C GLU A 66 14.07 -4.10 -18.09
N ALA A 67 15.25 -4.02 -18.72
CA ALA A 67 16.45 -4.69 -18.22
C ALA A 67 16.87 -4.18 -16.84
N ARG A 68 16.70 -2.89 -16.57
CA ARG A 68 16.98 -2.27 -15.26
C ARG A 68 15.99 -2.74 -14.18
N ALA A 69 14.70 -2.84 -14.49
CA ALA A 69 13.67 -3.20 -13.53
C ALA A 69 13.58 -4.71 -13.26
N ARG A 70 13.87 -5.53 -14.27
CA ARG A 70 13.67 -6.99 -14.25
C ARG A 70 14.33 -7.69 -13.03
N PRO A 71 15.60 -7.45 -12.67
CA PRO A 71 16.21 -8.13 -11.53
C PRO A 71 15.50 -7.87 -10.20
N PHE A 72 14.99 -6.65 -10.01
CA PHE A 72 14.23 -6.29 -8.81
C PHE A 72 12.86 -7.00 -8.81
N LEU A 73 12.14 -6.95 -9.93
CA LEU A 73 10.83 -7.59 -10.05
C LEU A 73 10.92 -9.11 -9.85
N GLU A 74 11.96 -9.75 -10.36
CA GLU A 74 12.21 -11.18 -10.15
C GLU A 74 12.51 -11.50 -8.68
N ARG A 75 13.29 -10.67 -7.99
CA ARG A 75 13.55 -10.82 -6.55
C ARG A 75 12.28 -10.63 -5.74
N LEU A 76 11.47 -9.61 -6.07
CA LEU A 76 10.20 -9.33 -5.42
C LEU A 76 9.22 -10.49 -5.61
N GLU A 77 9.05 -10.95 -6.85
CA GLU A 77 8.19 -12.08 -7.16
C GLU A 77 8.59 -13.32 -6.36
N ARG A 78 9.89 -13.65 -6.32
CA ARG A 78 10.38 -14.79 -5.54
C ARG A 78 10.02 -14.67 -4.07
N PHE A 79 10.34 -13.53 -3.46
CA PHE A 79 10.05 -13.28 -2.06
C PHE A 79 8.55 -13.38 -1.75
N MET A 80 7.70 -12.79 -2.59
CA MET A 80 6.24 -12.90 -2.45
C MET A 80 5.75 -14.36 -2.53
N ARG A 81 6.37 -15.18 -3.38
CA ARG A 81 5.97 -16.59 -3.55
C ARG A 81 6.48 -17.51 -2.44
N GLU A 82 7.69 -17.26 -1.96
CA GLU A 82 8.40 -18.19 -1.07
C GLU A 82 8.23 -17.83 0.40
N GLU A 83 8.17 -16.55 0.74
CA GLU A 83 8.25 -16.07 2.12
C GLU A 83 6.97 -15.39 2.62
N VAL A 84 6.00 -15.14 1.73
CA VAL A 84 4.75 -14.45 2.09
C VAL A 84 3.56 -15.40 1.99
N ASP A 85 2.91 -15.62 3.14
CA ASP A 85 1.63 -16.32 3.24
C ASP A 85 0.48 -15.30 3.26
N SER A 86 -0.14 -15.07 2.10
CA SER A 86 -1.27 -14.13 1.95
C SER A 86 -2.51 -14.59 2.72
N ASP A 87 -2.79 -15.89 2.76
CA ASP A 87 -3.96 -16.43 3.47
C ASP A 87 -3.83 -16.24 4.99
N ARG A 88 -2.60 -16.30 5.53
CA ARG A 88 -2.32 -15.96 6.93
C ARG A 88 -2.57 -14.47 7.18
N ILE A 89 -2.07 -13.59 6.31
CA ILE A 89 -2.22 -12.13 6.44
C ILE A 89 -3.71 -11.75 6.48
N ASP A 90 -4.51 -12.29 5.56
CA ASP A 90 -5.95 -11.98 5.48
C ASP A 90 -6.70 -12.46 6.72
N ARG A 91 -6.36 -13.67 7.20
CA ARG A 91 -7.02 -14.28 8.37
C ARG A 91 -6.67 -13.57 9.68
N GLU A 92 -5.42 -13.13 9.81
CA GLU A 92 -4.92 -12.48 11.03
C GLU A 92 -5.09 -10.95 10.99
N GLY A 93 -5.33 -10.37 9.81
CA GLY A 93 -5.45 -8.94 9.59
C GLY A 93 -4.16 -8.17 9.86
N LYS A 94 -3.02 -8.85 9.87
CA LYS A 94 -1.70 -8.28 10.22
C LYS A 94 -0.62 -8.83 9.30
N ILE A 95 0.30 -7.94 8.90
CA ILE A 95 1.50 -8.34 8.16
C ILE A 95 2.56 -8.80 9.17
N PRO A 96 3.10 -10.02 9.05
CA PRO A 96 4.14 -10.53 9.92
C PRO A 96 5.42 -9.67 9.89
N PRO A 97 6.11 -9.46 11.04
CA PRO A 97 7.32 -8.64 11.10
C PRO A 97 8.45 -9.12 10.16
N GLU A 98 8.55 -10.43 9.91
CA GLU A 98 9.51 -11.01 8.99
C GLU A 98 9.25 -10.59 7.54
N VAL A 99 7.98 -10.48 7.14
CA VAL A 99 7.60 -10.03 5.79
C VAL A 99 7.97 -8.56 5.60
N ILE A 100 7.68 -7.73 6.61
CA ILE A 100 8.04 -6.29 6.60
C ILE A 100 9.56 -6.13 6.49
N ARG A 101 10.33 -6.90 7.27
CA ARG A 101 11.80 -6.86 7.22
C ARG A 101 12.32 -7.31 5.86
N GLY A 102 11.78 -8.39 5.29
CA GLY A 102 12.18 -8.86 3.97
C GLY A 102 11.94 -7.83 2.86
N LEU A 103 10.83 -7.09 2.94
CA LEU A 103 10.57 -5.95 2.05
C LEU A 103 11.58 -4.81 2.25
N GLN A 104 11.89 -4.43 3.51
CA GLN A 104 12.88 -3.39 3.81
C GLN A 104 14.29 -3.74 3.30
N GLU A 105 14.69 -5.00 3.42
CA GLU A 105 15.98 -5.49 2.93
C GLU A 105 16.03 -5.57 1.39
N MET A 106 14.88 -5.45 0.71
CA MET A 106 14.80 -5.50 -0.75
C MET A 106 15.10 -4.16 -1.42
N GLY A 107 14.78 -3.04 -0.76
CA GLY A 107 14.98 -1.68 -1.28
C GLY A 107 13.74 -0.82 -1.14
#